data_AF-A0A5B9M0W7-F1
#
_entry.id   AF-A0A5B9M0W7-F1
#
_cell.length_a   1.000
_cell.length_b   1.000
_cell.length_c   1.000
_cell.angle_alpha   90.00
_cell.angle_beta   90.00
_cell.angle_gamma   90.00
#
_symmetry.space_group_name_H-M   'P 1'
#
loop_
_entity.id
_entity.type
_entity.pdbx_description
1 polymer ?
#
loop_
_entity_poly.entity_id
_entity_poly.type
_entity_poly.pdbx_seq_one_letter_code
_entity_poly.pdbx_strand_id
1 'polypeptide(L)'
;MNRVDLSIFIPDSLTAETGDLKIKTYKVGLIGRAAAIFGVNRIVIYHDDADGEAGFIRDILNYMDTPQYLRRKVFPIMKELKHVGILPPLRTPHHPTGKPSAGEYRQGLTVKRVKKGTLVDIGADKLALCRERLTVNRIMSFRVIRLGKEILIEPDEPEDRYWGYEVLSTGQGLSKSLKTVDADVVVATSRYASPITSILDEVKSKVEGAPRVAILFGGPYKGLPEIDADIWVNTIPGQCTETVRTEEAVLATLSVFNMLTQIDEK
;
A
#
# COMPACT_ATOMS: atom_id res chain seq x y z
N MET A 1 3.61 -18.89 -8.35
CA MET A 1 3.27 -18.09 -7.16
C MET A 1 1.87 -17.56 -7.41
N ASN A 2 0.84 -18.14 -6.79
CA ASN A 2 -0.50 -17.56 -6.84
C ASN A 2 -0.42 -16.22 -6.10
N ARG A 3 -0.31 -15.15 -6.88
CA ARG A 3 -0.09 -13.82 -6.36
C ARG A 3 -1.47 -13.26 -6.03
N VAL A 4 -1.95 -13.57 -4.84
CA VAL A 4 -3.17 -12.99 -4.29
C VAL A 4 -3.00 -11.46 -4.27
N ASP A 5 -3.87 -10.73 -4.98
CA ASP A 5 -3.93 -9.27 -4.92
C ASP A 5 -4.54 -8.90 -3.55
N LEU A 6 -3.69 -8.38 -2.68
CA LEU A 6 -4.06 -8.10 -1.29
C LEU A 6 -4.32 -6.62 -1.09
N SER A 7 -5.56 -6.31 -0.68
CA SER A 7 -5.99 -4.99 -0.26
C SER A 7 -6.23 -4.95 1.25
N ILE A 8 -5.68 -3.95 1.93
CA ILE A 8 -5.98 -3.71 3.35
C ILE A 8 -6.86 -2.48 3.52
N PHE A 9 -7.82 -2.55 4.44
CA PHE A 9 -8.70 -1.43 4.79
C PHE A 9 -8.37 -0.92 6.18
N ILE A 10 -8.05 0.37 6.29
CA ILE A 10 -7.71 1.03 7.54
C ILE A 10 -8.59 2.26 7.74
N PRO A 11 -8.99 2.57 8.99
CA PRO A 11 -9.79 3.75 9.29
C PRO A 11 -8.94 5.01 9.22
N ASP A 12 -9.55 6.12 8.81
CA ASP A 12 -8.90 7.43 8.84
C ASP A 12 -8.70 8.02 10.25
N SER A 13 -9.31 7.41 11.28
CA SER A 13 -9.09 7.73 12.69
C SER A 13 -7.88 7.04 13.34
N LEU A 14 -7.08 6.24 12.63
CA LEU A 14 -5.99 5.44 13.25
C LEU A 14 -4.91 6.28 13.99
N THR A 15 -4.87 7.59 13.74
CA THR A 15 -3.93 8.52 14.39
C THR A 15 -4.58 9.43 15.43
N ALA A 16 -5.88 9.31 15.65
CA ALA A 16 -6.70 10.26 16.41
C ALA A 16 -6.27 10.39 17.88
N GLU A 17 -5.75 9.32 18.50
CA GLU A 17 -5.33 9.32 19.90
C GLU A 17 -3.95 9.96 20.15
N THR A 18 -3.24 10.33 19.08
CA THR A 18 -1.87 10.84 19.17
C THR A 18 -1.86 12.33 18.88
N GLY A 19 -1.47 13.20 19.81
CA GLY A 19 -1.39 14.64 19.52
C GLY A 19 -0.13 15.05 18.72
N ASP A 20 0.97 14.34 18.93
CA ASP A 20 2.27 14.69 18.34
C ASP A 20 2.37 14.26 16.87
N LEU A 21 2.57 15.23 15.97
CA LEU A 21 2.66 14.99 14.53
C LEU A 21 3.80 14.05 14.14
N LYS A 22 4.94 14.08 14.84
CA LYS A 22 6.07 13.20 14.56
C LYS A 22 5.69 11.75 14.87
N ILE A 23 5.01 11.50 15.99
CA ILE A 23 4.52 10.16 16.35
C ILE A 23 3.44 9.71 15.36
N LYS A 24 2.51 10.58 14.94
CA LYS A 24 1.53 10.26 13.88
C LYS A 24 2.20 9.84 12.59
N THR A 25 3.20 10.61 12.13
CA THR A 25 3.99 10.29 10.94
C THR A 25 4.63 8.91 11.06
N TYR A 26 5.21 8.59 12.22
CA TYR A 26 5.84 7.30 12.45
C TYR A 26 4.82 6.14 12.44
N LYS A 27 3.66 6.31 13.09
CA LYS A 27 2.59 5.29 13.11
C LYS A 27 2.09 4.93 11.71
N VAL A 28 1.79 5.92 10.88
CA VAL A 28 1.43 5.68 9.47
C VAL A 28 2.60 5.03 8.73
N GLY A 29 3.83 5.40 9.08
CA GLY A 29 5.03 4.77 8.55
C GLY A 29 5.16 3.27 8.85
N LEU A 30 4.68 2.82 10.01
CA LEU A 30 4.65 1.40 10.36
C LEU A 30 3.67 0.62 9.48
N ILE A 31 2.52 1.22 9.12
CA ILE A 31 1.56 0.63 8.18
C ILE A 31 2.17 0.49 6.79
N GLY A 32 2.77 1.57 6.25
CA GLY A 32 3.46 1.52 4.95
C GLY A 32 4.59 0.48 4.92
N ARG A 33 5.32 0.33 6.04
CA ARG A 33 6.32 -0.73 6.20
C ARG A 33 5.71 -2.12 6.18
N ALA A 34 4.67 -2.37 6.96
CA ALA A 34 4.00 -3.67 7.03
C ALA A 34 3.44 -4.07 5.66
N ALA A 35 2.75 -3.14 4.98
CA ALA A 35 2.25 -3.32 3.64
C ALA A 35 3.35 -3.74 2.65
N ALA A 36 4.49 -3.04 2.67
CA ALA A 36 5.62 -3.36 1.80
C ALA A 36 6.33 -4.69 2.16
N ILE A 37 6.36 -5.09 3.44
CA ILE A 37 6.95 -6.39 3.87
C ILE A 37 6.16 -7.54 3.26
N PHE A 38 4.83 -7.47 3.35
CA PHE A 38 3.94 -8.56 2.98
C PHE A 38 3.35 -8.42 1.56
N GLY A 39 3.88 -7.50 0.76
CA GLY A 39 3.52 -7.37 -0.64
C GLY A 39 2.07 -6.90 -0.88
N VAL A 40 1.49 -6.12 0.04
CA VAL A 40 0.16 -5.53 -0.12
C VAL A 40 0.12 -4.67 -1.37
N ASN A 41 -0.93 -4.83 -2.18
CA ASN A 41 -1.14 -4.13 -3.44
C ASN A 41 -1.88 -2.80 -3.25
N ARG A 42 -2.83 -2.74 -2.31
CA ARG A 42 -3.61 -1.52 -2.06
C ARG A 42 -3.84 -1.28 -0.57
N ILE A 43 -3.75 -0.02 -0.19
CA ILE A 43 -4.14 0.47 1.14
C ILE A 43 -5.35 1.38 0.96
N VAL A 44 -6.50 0.93 1.42
CA VAL A 44 -7.76 1.66 1.35
C VAL A 44 -8.01 2.35 2.68
N ILE A 45 -8.11 3.67 2.65
CA ILE A 45 -8.42 4.51 3.79
C ILE A 45 -9.92 4.82 3.73
N TYR A 46 -10.68 4.24 4.66
CA TYR A 46 -12.11 4.46 4.80
C TYR A 46 -12.39 5.44 5.93
N HIS A 47 -13.50 6.17 5.82
CA HIS A 47 -13.97 7.08 6.85
C HIS A 47 -14.71 6.30 7.95
N ASP A 48 -14.32 6.46 9.21
CA ASP A 48 -15.16 6.07 10.35
C ASP A 48 -15.74 7.30 11.04
N ASP A 49 -16.73 7.13 11.94
CA ASP A 49 -17.58 8.22 12.49
C ASP A 49 -16.83 9.24 13.40
N ALA A 50 -15.51 9.41 13.24
CA ALA A 50 -14.66 10.35 13.96
C ALA A 50 -14.11 11.43 13.02
N ASP A 51 -13.56 12.51 13.59
CA ASP A 51 -12.72 13.45 12.84
C ASP A 51 -11.47 12.70 12.35
N GLY A 52 -11.48 12.30 11.07
CA GLY A 52 -10.46 11.48 10.45
C GLY A 52 -9.37 12.29 9.74
N GLU A 53 -8.17 11.70 9.66
CA GLU A 53 -6.99 12.31 9.04
C GLU A 53 -6.63 11.65 7.70
N ALA A 54 -7.66 11.32 6.90
CA ALA A 54 -7.50 10.56 5.65
C ALA A 54 -6.46 11.18 4.70
N GLY A 55 -6.48 12.51 4.55
CA GLY A 55 -5.52 13.23 3.72
C GLY A 55 -4.07 13.08 4.22
N PHE A 56 -3.85 13.24 5.53
CA PHE A 56 -2.53 13.08 6.14
C PHE A 56 -2.01 11.64 5.99
N ILE A 57 -2.85 10.64 6.30
CA ILE A 57 -2.50 9.22 6.18
C ILE A 57 -2.13 8.90 4.73
N ARG A 58 -2.97 9.34 3.78
CA ARG A 58 -2.74 9.16 2.35
C ARG A 58 -1.41 9.76 1.90
N ASP A 59 -1.13 10.99 2.32
CA ASP A 59 0.05 11.72 1.88
C ASP A 59 1.34 11.09 2.43
N ILE A 60 1.34 10.58 3.67
CA ILE A 60 2.48 9.84 4.24
C ILE A 60 2.70 8.52 3.51
N LEU A 61 1.64 7.72 3.29
CA LEU A 61 1.75 6.43 2.60
C LEU A 61 2.25 6.60 1.16
N ASN A 62 1.71 7.58 0.43
CA ASN A 62 2.16 7.92 -0.93
C ASN A 62 3.59 8.45 -0.94
N TYR A 63 3.99 9.26 0.05
CA TYR A 63 5.36 9.74 0.17
C TYR A 63 6.34 8.56 0.33
N MET A 64 5.97 7.57 1.15
CA MET A 64 6.78 6.38 1.37
C MET A 64 6.91 5.52 0.11
N ASP A 65 5.79 5.24 -0.56
CA ASP A 65 5.75 4.41 -1.77
C ASP A 65 6.43 5.09 -2.97
N THR A 66 6.35 6.42 -3.05
CA THR A 66 7.01 7.18 -4.14
C THR A 66 8.54 7.03 -4.06
N PRO A 67 9.22 6.67 -5.17
CA PRO A 67 10.67 6.55 -5.21
C PRO A 67 11.37 7.86 -4.83
N GLN A 68 12.48 7.74 -4.12
CA GLN A 68 13.21 8.87 -3.53
C GLN A 68 13.61 9.94 -4.54
N TYR A 69 13.88 9.56 -5.80
CA TYR A 69 14.25 10.50 -6.87
C TYR A 69 13.07 11.33 -7.40
N LEU A 70 11.82 10.93 -7.12
CA LEU A 70 10.61 11.66 -7.52
C LEU A 70 10.02 12.53 -6.39
N ARG A 71 10.25 12.18 -5.12
CA ARG A 71 9.57 12.79 -3.96
C ARG A 71 9.59 14.33 -3.98
N ARG A 72 10.74 14.95 -4.25
CA ARG A 72 10.89 16.41 -4.27
C ARG A 72 10.06 17.10 -5.38
N LYS A 73 9.72 16.38 -6.44
CA LYS A 73 8.94 16.90 -7.58
C LYS A 73 7.44 16.63 -7.42
N VAL A 74 7.09 15.53 -6.77
CA VAL A 74 5.71 15.08 -6.57
C VAL A 74 5.08 15.74 -5.35
N PHE A 75 5.84 15.88 -4.26
CA PHE A 75 5.34 16.44 -3.01
C PHE A 75 5.85 17.87 -2.82
N PRO A 76 4.96 18.88 -2.82
CA PRO A 76 5.34 20.23 -2.42
C PRO A 76 5.73 20.25 -0.94
N ILE A 77 6.30 21.38 -0.49
CA ILE A 77 6.57 21.59 0.94
C ILE A 77 5.23 21.70 1.66
N MET A 78 4.87 20.65 2.39
CA MET A 78 3.64 20.54 3.18
C MET A 78 4.00 20.46 4.66
N LYS A 79 3.25 21.17 5.52
CA LYS A 79 3.50 21.23 6.97
C LYS A 79 3.31 19.86 7.60
N GLU A 80 2.37 19.11 7.07
CA GLU A 80 1.98 17.75 7.38
C GLU A 80 3.15 16.77 7.19
N LEU A 81 4.00 17.03 6.19
CA LEU A 81 5.15 16.19 5.85
C LEU A 81 6.46 16.65 6.50
N LYS A 82 6.45 17.61 7.44
CA LYS A 82 7.68 18.16 8.03
C LYS A 82 8.55 17.12 8.75
N HIS A 83 7.97 15.98 9.14
CA HIS A 83 8.66 14.90 9.86
C HIS A 83 8.91 13.65 9.02
N VAL A 84 8.70 13.67 7.70
CA VAL A 84 8.94 12.49 6.84
C VAL A 84 10.38 11.96 6.89
N GLY A 85 11.34 12.76 7.36
CA GLY A 85 12.74 12.34 7.54
C GLY A 85 12.94 11.25 8.61
N ILE A 86 11.98 11.01 9.49
CA ILE A 86 12.03 9.90 10.47
C ILE A 86 11.38 8.61 9.98
N LEU A 87 10.78 8.63 8.78
CA LEU A 87 10.10 7.45 8.24
C LEU A 87 11.13 6.34 7.96
N PRO A 88 10.84 5.09 8.36
CA PRO A 88 11.70 3.96 8.05
C PRO A 88 11.80 3.74 6.54
N PRO A 89 12.98 3.39 6.01
CA PRO A 89 13.14 3.18 4.57
C PRO A 89 12.37 1.94 4.09
N LEU A 90 11.76 2.00 2.90
CA LEU A 90 11.07 0.85 2.30
C LEU A 90 12.04 -0.16 1.65
N ARG A 91 13.00 0.32 0.85
CA ARG A 91 13.97 -0.51 0.09
C ARG A 91 13.31 -1.63 -0.74
N THR A 92 12.20 -1.31 -1.38
CA THR A 92 11.44 -2.19 -2.29
C THR A 92 12.01 -2.14 -3.72
N PRO A 93 11.65 -3.09 -4.61
CA PRO A 93 12.21 -3.14 -5.97
C PRO A 93 11.99 -1.86 -6.81
N HIS A 94 10.88 -1.14 -6.60
CA HIS A 94 10.60 0.12 -7.28
C HIS A 94 11.34 1.34 -6.66
N HIS A 95 12.18 1.16 -5.64
CA HIS A 95 13.06 2.18 -5.04
C HIS A 95 14.54 1.99 -5.41
N PRO A 96 14.92 1.96 -6.71
CA PRO A 96 16.30 1.77 -7.09
C PRO A 96 17.14 2.98 -6.68
N THR A 97 18.30 2.75 -6.06
CA THR A 97 19.23 3.81 -5.63
C THR A 97 20.34 4.11 -6.65
N GLY A 98 20.58 3.18 -7.58
CA GLY A 98 21.60 3.32 -8.62
C GLY A 98 21.17 4.16 -9.81
N LYS A 99 22.08 4.35 -10.76
CA LYS A 99 21.75 4.90 -12.09
C LYS A 99 20.94 3.88 -12.89
N PRO A 100 20.02 4.32 -13.76
CA PRO A 100 19.27 3.41 -14.62
C PRO A 100 20.19 2.56 -15.50
N SER A 101 19.79 1.32 -15.71
CA SER A 101 20.41 0.33 -16.60
C SER A 101 19.43 -0.12 -17.69
N ALA A 102 19.93 -0.62 -18.83
CA ALA A 102 19.05 -1.16 -19.88
C ALA A 102 18.36 -2.44 -19.39
N GLY A 103 17.06 -2.57 -19.66
CA GLY A 103 16.20 -3.66 -19.18
C GLY A 103 15.60 -3.43 -17.79
N GLU A 104 16.06 -2.43 -17.03
CA GLU A 104 15.56 -2.12 -15.70
C GLU A 104 14.16 -1.50 -15.75
N TYR A 105 13.33 -1.85 -14.78
CA TYR A 105 12.03 -1.23 -14.54
C TYR A 105 12.17 -0.06 -13.58
N ARG A 106 11.47 1.05 -13.85
CA ARG A 106 11.42 2.23 -12.99
C ARG A 106 10.07 2.90 -13.05
N GLN A 107 9.61 3.38 -11.90
CA GLN A 107 8.54 4.37 -11.89
C GLN A 107 9.08 5.74 -12.33
N GLY A 108 8.30 6.47 -13.10
CA GLY A 108 8.69 7.78 -13.61
C GLY A 108 7.57 8.79 -13.64
N LEU A 109 7.90 10.04 -13.38
CA LEU A 109 6.98 11.17 -13.45
C LEU A 109 6.92 11.71 -14.89
N THR A 110 5.75 11.67 -15.51
CA THR A 110 5.53 12.28 -16.83
C THR A 110 5.61 13.81 -16.70
N VAL A 111 6.55 14.44 -17.41
CA VAL A 111 6.85 15.86 -17.23
C VAL A 111 6.14 16.72 -18.29
N LYS A 112 6.35 16.42 -19.57
CA LYS A 112 5.77 17.21 -20.67
C LYS A 112 5.67 16.42 -21.98
N ARG A 113 4.67 16.76 -22.79
CA ARG A 113 4.54 16.26 -24.17
C ARG A 113 5.44 17.03 -25.13
N VAL A 114 6.03 16.31 -26.06
CA VAL A 114 6.88 16.83 -27.15
C VAL A 114 6.45 16.22 -28.47
N LYS A 115 6.98 16.72 -29.61
CA LYS A 115 6.64 16.18 -30.94
C LYS A 115 6.87 14.66 -31.06
N LYS A 116 7.92 14.15 -30.42
CA LYS A 116 8.31 12.73 -30.44
C LYS A 116 7.57 11.82 -29.45
N GLY A 117 6.75 12.37 -28.53
CA GLY A 117 6.13 11.59 -27.44
C GLY A 117 6.05 12.37 -26.13
N THR A 118 6.43 11.74 -25.02
CA THR A 118 6.38 12.32 -23.66
C THR A 118 7.73 12.19 -22.97
N LEU A 119 8.19 13.28 -22.35
CA LEU A 119 9.39 13.25 -21.52
C LEU A 119 9.03 12.87 -20.09
N VAL A 120 9.80 11.95 -19.52
CA VAL A 120 9.54 11.31 -18.23
C VAL A 120 10.80 11.38 -17.38
N ASP A 121 10.65 11.70 -16.11
CA ASP A 121 11.72 11.60 -15.12
C ASP A 121 11.72 10.22 -14.48
N ILE A 122 12.77 9.44 -14.73
CA ILE A 122 12.99 8.10 -14.16
C ILE A 122 14.14 8.07 -13.13
N GLY A 123 14.55 9.24 -12.62
CA GLY A 123 15.69 9.36 -11.70
C GLY A 123 17.05 9.24 -12.39
N ALA A 124 17.11 9.56 -13.68
CA ALA A 124 18.36 9.65 -14.45
C ALA A 124 18.90 11.09 -14.47
N ASP A 125 20.12 11.27 -14.97
CA ASP A 125 20.74 12.59 -15.16
C ASP A 125 19.96 13.47 -16.17
N LYS A 126 19.14 12.87 -17.04
CA LYS A 126 18.30 13.53 -18.05
C LYS A 126 16.93 12.87 -18.14
N LEU A 127 15.91 13.61 -18.61
CA LEU A 127 14.60 13.03 -18.88
C LEU A 127 14.69 11.96 -19.97
N ALA A 128 13.98 10.86 -19.74
CA ALA A 128 13.79 9.80 -20.71
C ALA A 128 12.63 10.13 -21.66
N LEU A 129 12.69 9.64 -22.88
CA LEU A 129 11.64 9.77 -23.88
C LEU A 129 10.81 8.49 -23.90
N CYS A 130 9.52 8.61 -23.64
CA CYS A 130 8.51 7.64 -24.04
C CYS A 130 7.92 8.10 -25.39
N ARG A 131 7.80 7.22 -26.37
CA ARG A 131 7.26 7.59 -27.70
C ARG A 131 5.75 7.82 -27.70
N GLU A 132 5.07 7.36 -26.66
CA GLU A 132 3.63 7.53 -26.49
C GLU A 132 3.27 8.93 -25.98
N ARG A 133 2.03 9.34 -26.25
CA ARG A 133 1.45 10.61 -25.78
C ARG A 133 0.70 10.41 -24.47
N LEU A 134 1.44 10.33 -23.37
CA LEU A 134 0.90 10.07 -22.04
C LEU A 134 0.33 11.34 -21.39
N THR A 135 -0.54 11.16 -20.41
CA THR A 135 -0.97 12.25 -19.52
C THR A 135 0.22 12.74 -18.70
N VAL A 136 0.40 14.06 -18.63
CA VAL A 136 1.49 14.69 -17.87
C VAL A 136 1.13 14.81 -16.40
N ASN A 137 2.14 14.97 -15.55
CA ASN A 137 2.03 15.03 -14.09
C ASN A 137 1.42 13.77 -13.46
N ARG A 138 1.81 12.59 -13.97
CA ARG A 138 1.46 11.28 -13.42
C ARG A 138 2.69 10.42 -13.23
N ILE A 139 2.71 9.64 -12.16
CA ILE A 139 3.69 8.57 -11.96
C ILE A 139 3.17 7.34 -12.68
N MET A 140 4.02 6.71 -13.49
CA MET A 140 3.73 5.46 -14.20
C MET A 140 4.97 4.57 -14.18
N SER A 141 4.79 3.27 -14.41
CA SER A 141 5.87 2.30 -14.54
C SER A 141 6.40 2.26 -15.98
N PHE A 142 7.72 2.14 -16.11
CA PHE A 142 8.41 2.09 -17.39
C PHE A 142 9.55 1.09 -17.38
N ARG A 143 9.82 0.46 -18.52
CA ARG A 143 11.02 -0.31 -18.77
C ARG A 143 12.03 0.49 -19.59
N VAL A 144 13.29 0.49 -19.15
CA VAL A 144 14.39 1.14 -19.86
C VAL A 144 14.81 0.29 -21.06
N ILE A 145 14.62 0.79 -22.28
CA ILE A 145 14.98 0.07 -23.50
C ILE A 145 16.45 0.27 -23.84
N ARG A 146 16.90 1.52 -23.81
CA ARG A 146 18.31 1.86 -24.05
C ARG A 146 18.72 3.15 -23.37
N LEU A 147 20.00 3.20 -23.05
CA LEU A 147 20.70 4.40 -22.56
C LEU A 147 21.53 5.02 -23.68
N GLY A 148 21.89 6.29 -23.54
CA GLY A 148 22.73 7.00 -24.50
C GLY A 148 22.47 8.50 -24.50
N LYS A 149 22.61 9.14 -25.67
CA LYS A 149 22.30 10.57 -25.84
C LYS A 149 20.84 10.90 -25.50
N GLU A 150 19.93 10.02 -25.88
CA GLU A 150 18.49 10.06 -25.57
C GLU A 150 18.13 8.73 -24.90
N ILE A 151 17.67 8.77 -23.66
CA ILE A 151 17.21 7.58 -22.92
C ILE A 151 15.83 7.23 -23.46
N LEU A 152 15.62 5.98 -23.89
CA LEU A 152 14.35 5.51 -24.42
C LEU A 152 13.71 4.54 -23.42
N ILE A 153 12.42 4.76 -23.16
CA ILE A 153 11.61 3.94 -22.26
C ILE A 153 10.28 3.59 -22.91
N GLU A 154 9.65 2.53 -22.44
CA GLU A 154 8.30 2.10 -22.82
C GLU A 154 7.46 1.88 -21.55
N PRO A 155 6.16 2.21 -21.55
CA PRO A 155 5.28 1.94 -20.42
C PRO A 155 5.18 0.44 -20.18
N ASP A 156 5.61 0.00 -19.00
CA ASP A 156 5.64 -1.42 -18.64
C ASP A 156 5.83 -1.55 -17.12
N GLU A 157 5.26 -2.60 -16.53
CA GLU A 157 5.31 -2.88 -15.10
C GLU A 157 5.69 -4.35 -14.86
N PRO A 158 6.60 -4.66 -13.90
CA PRO A 158 7.04 -6.03 -13.72
C PRO A 158 6.02 -6.85 -12.91
N GLU A 159 5.54 -7.95 -13.51
CA GLU A 159 4.65 -8.91 -12.85
C GLU A 159 5.39 -9.96 -11.99
N ASP A 160 6.72 -10.03 -12.10
CA ASP A 160 7.57 -11.03 -11.45
C ASP A 160 8.00 -10.65 -10.02
N ARG A 161 7.74 -9.42 -9.58
CA ARG A 161 8.21 -8.88 -8.30
C ARG A 161 7.26 -7.86 -7.69
N TYR A 162 7.41 -7.59 -6.39
CA TYR A 162 6.67 -6.53 -5.71
C TYR A 162 6.98 -5.14 -6.28
N TRP A 163 5.93 -4.35 -6.55
CA TRP A 163 6.05 -3.06 -7.22
C TRP A 163 5.41 -1.89 -6.47
N GLY A 164 5.23 -2.04 -5.16
CA GLY A 164 4.63 -1.01 -4.31
C GLY A 164 3.15 -1.21 -4.09
N TYR A 165 2.54 -0.23 -3.46
CA TYR A 165 1.11 -0.22 -3.18
C TYR A 165 0.43 1.05 -3.71
N GLU A 166 -0.82 0.91 -4.12
CA GLU A 166 -1.69 2.05 -4.38
C GLU A 166 -2.40 2.49 -3.08
N VAL A 167 -2.50 3.79 -2.86
CA VAL A 167 -3.26 4.35 -1.72
C VAL A 167 -4.58 4.93 -2.20
N LEU A 168 -5.68 4.36 -1.73
CA LEU A 168 -7.04 4.78 -2.08
C LEU A 168 -7.72 5.45 -0.89
N SER A 169 -7.96 6.76 -0.98
CA SER A 169 -8.75 7.49 0.03
C SER A 169 -10.17 7.68 -0.49
N THR A 170 -11.13 6.96 0.07
CA THR A 170 -12.50 6.95 -0.47
C THR A 170 -13.36 8.11 0.04
N GLY A 171 -13.07 8.61 1.25
CA GLY A 171 -13.94 9.56 1.95
C GLY A 171 -15.34 9.00 2.22
N GLN A 172 -15.48 7.67 2.22
CA GLN A 172 -16.73 6.96 2.45
C GLN A 172 -16.55 5.95 3.59
N GLY A 173 -17.68 5.57 4.20
CA GLY A 173 -17.71 4.47 5.18
C GLY A 173 -17.20 3.14 4.61
N LEU A 174 -16.88 2.20 5.50
CA LEU A 174 -16.28 0.91 5.16
C LEU A 174 -17.06 0.15 4.07
N SER A 175 -18.38 0.00 4.20
CA SER A 175 -19.20 -0.76 3.25
C SER A 175 -19.23 -0.18 1.84
N LYS A 176 -19.11 1.15 1.71
CA LYS A 176 -18.99 1.80 0.39
C LYS A 176 -17.57 1.70 -0.15
N SER A 177 -16.59 1.79 0.72
CA SER A 177 -15.17 1.65 0.37
C SER A 177 -14.84 0.25 -0.14
N LEU A 178 -15.42 -0.80 0.44
CA LEU A 178 -15.25 -2.17 -0.05
C LEU A 178 -15.59 -2.33 -1.53
N LYS A 179 -16.61 -1.60 -2.01
CA LYS A 179 -17.06 -1.67 -3.40
C LYS A 179 -16.05 -1.09 -4.40
N THR A 180 -14.98 -0.44 -3.94
CA THR A 180 -13.97 0.16 -4.83
C THR A 180 -12.87 -0.82 -5.25
N VAL A 181 -12.73 -1.98 -4.60
CA VAL A 181 -11.64 -2.94 -4.88
C VAL A 181 -12.09 -4.28 -5.47
N ASP A 182 -13.41 -4.51 -5.58
CA ASP A 182 -14.01 -5.73 -6.13
C ASP A 182 -13.32 -7.01 -5.61
N ALA A 183 -13.30 -7.19 -4.29
CA ALA A 183 -12.63 -8.33 -3.67
C ALA A 183 -13.46 -9.62 -3.85
N ASP A 184 -12.77 -10.73 -4.09
CA ASP A 184 -13.39 -12.06 -4.20
C ASP A 184 -13.61 -12.68 -2.81
N VAL A 185 -12.76 -12.32 -1.84
CA VAL A 185 -12.90 -12.69 -0.42
C VAL A 185 -12.65 -11.49 0.47
N VAL A 186 -13.56 -11.27 1.42
CA VAL A 186 -13.51 -10.23 2.44
C VAL A 186 -13.28 -10.86 3.82
N VAL A 187 -12.17 -10.46 4.45
CA VAL A 187 -11.76 -10.91 5.79
C VAL A 187 -11.89 -9.76 6.77
N ALA A 188 -12.86 -9.85 7.68
CA ALA A 188 -13.03 -8.91 8.78
C ALA A 188 -12.22 -9.37 10.02
N THR A 189 -11.34 -8.50 10.54
CA THR A 189 -10.59 -8.78 11.77
C THR A 189 -11.32 -8.25 13.00
N SER A 190 -11.49 -9.09 14.03
CA SER A 190 -12.12 -8.69 15.28
C SER A 190 -11.69 -9.55 16.45
N ARG A 191 -11.46 -8.94 17.62
CA ARG A 191 -11.16 -9.68 18.87
C ARG A 191 -12.30 -10.58 19.32
N TYR A 192 -13.53 -10.31 18.89
CA TYR A 192 -14.74 -11.05 19.27
C TYR A 192 -15.08 -12.18 18.29
N ALA A 193 -14.37 -12.26 17.17
CA ALA A 193 -14.55 -13.34 16.20
C ALA A 193 -13.85 -14.63 16.64
N SER A 194 -14.15 -15.73 15.93
CA SER A 194 -13.47 -17.00 16.14
C SER A 194 -11.95 -16.86 15.99
N PRO A 195 -11.15 -17.45 16.89
CA PRO A 195 -9.70 -17.39 16.78
C PRO A 195 -9.24 -18.12 15.52
N ILE A 196 -8.24 -17.55 14.82
CA ILE A 196 -7.68 -18.11 13.58
C ILE A 196 -7.27 -19.57 13.75
N THR A 197 -6.81 -19.96 14.94
CA THR A 197 -6.41 -21.33 15.29
C THR A 197 -7.55 -22.35 15.21
N SER A 198 -8.81 -21.90 15.31
CA SER A 198 -9.99 -22.78 15.25
C SER A 198 -10.59 -22.90 13.85
N ILE A 199 -10.30 -21.95 12.96
CA ILE A 199 -10.86 -21.88 11.59
C ILE A 199 -9.76 -21.82 10.53
N LEU A 200 -8.57 -22.32 10.86
CA LEU A 200 -7.36 -22.17 10.05
C LEU A 200 -7.53 -22.69 8.63
N ASP A 201 -8.04 -23.92 8.50
CA ASP A 201 -8.22 -24.58 7.20
C ASP A 201 -9.28 -23.88 6.34
N GLU A 202 -10.35 -23.37 6.95
CA GLU A 202 -11.37 -22.58 6.25
C GLU A 202 -10.77 -21.28 5.70
N VAL A 203 -10.03 -20.54 6.54
CA VAL A 203 -9.39 -19.29 6.14
C VAL A 203 -8.38 -19.55 5.04
N LYS A 204 -7.54 -20.57 5.19
CA LYS A 204 -6.55 -20.95 4.18
C LYS A 204 -7.23 -21.27 2.84
N SER A 205 -8.22 -22.15 2.83
CA SER A 205 -8.91 -22.60 1.62
C SER A 205 -9.59 -21.43 0.87
N LYS A 206 -10.28 -20.54 1.59
CA LYS A 206 -10.91 -19.36 0.99
C LYS A 206 -9.88 -18.38 0.40
N VAL A 207 -8.79 -18.12 1.12
CA VAL A 207 -7.77 -17.15 0.70
C VAL A 207 -6.92 -17.66 -0.46
N GLU A 208 -6.51 -18.93 -0.46
CA GLU A 208 -5.70 -19.51 -1.54
C GLU A 208 -6.47 -19.63 -2.86
N GLY A 209 -7.79 -19.80 -2.79
CA GLY A 209 -8.67 -19.84 -3.96
C GLY A 209 -9.03 -18.47 -4.52
N ALA A 210 -8.68 -17.37 -3.84
CA ALA A 210 -9.15 -16.03 -4.16
C ALA A 210 -8.08 -15.20 -4.90
N PRO A 211 -8.35 -14.71 -6.13
CA PRO A 211 -7.46 -13.79 -6.81
C PRO A 211 -7.29 -12.45 -6.07
N ARG A 212 -8.36 -11.92 -5.47
CA ARG A 212 -8.37 -10.64 -4.75
C ARG A 212 -8.92 -10.80 -3.35
N VAL A 213 -8.12 -10.42 -2.35
CA VAL A 213 -8.48 -10.53 -0.93
C VAL A 213 -8.47 -9.15 -0.29
N ALA A 214 -9.54 -8.82 0.44
CA ALA A 214 -9.63 -7.63 1.26
C ALA A 214 -9.53 -8.00 2.75
N ILE A 215 -8.57 -7.43 3.47
CA ILE A 215 -8.46 -7.58 4.94
C ILE A 215 -8.86 -6.26 5.60
N LEU A 216 -9.84 -6.33 6.50
CA LEU A 216 -10.43 -5.16 7.15
C LEU A 216 -9.88 -5.01 8.55
N PHE A 217 -9.40 -3.81 8.86
CA PHE A 217 -8.94 -3.42 10.19
C PHE A 217 -9.83 -2.33 10.76
N GLY A 218 -10.28 -2.54 12.00
CA GLY A 218 -11.05 -1.55 12.74
C GLY A 218 -10.19 -0.48 13.40
N GLY A 219 -10.86 0.57 13.88
CA GLY A 219 -10.24 1.59 14.72
C GLY A 219 -9.93 1.06 16.12
N PRO A 220 -9.00 1.69 16.84
CA PRO A 220 -8.49 1.20 18.13
C PRO A 220 -9.55 1.09 19.24
N TYR A 221 -10.70 1.78 19.10
CA TYR A 221 -11.73 1.86 20.14
C TYR A 221 -13.06 1.19 19.80
N LYS A 222 -13.42 1.09 18.52
CA LYS A 222 -14.75 0.62 18.08
C LYS A 222 -14.71 -0.69 17.30
N GLY A 223 -13.53 -1.14 16.86
CA GLY A 223 -13.43 -2.29 15.96
C GLY A 223 -14.03 -1.99 14.58
N LEU A 224 -14.54 -3.03 13.92
CA LEU A 224 -15.24 -2.92 12.65
C LEU A 224 -16.76 -2.78 12.88
N PRO A 225 -17.47 -1.97 12.07
CA PRO A 225 -18.93 -2.01 12.05
C PRO A 225 -19.44 -3.37 11.55
N GLU A 226 -20.72 -3.66 11.77
CA GLU A 226 -21.36 -4.80 11.12
C GLU A 226 -21.25 -4.66 9.60
N ILE A 227 -20.64 -5.66 8.99
CA ILE A 227 -20.40 -5.71 7.56
C ILE A 227 -20.50 -7.15 7.08
N ASP A 228 -21.03 -7.30 5.88
CA ASP A 228 -21.07 -8.58 5.20
C ASP A 228 -19.65 -8.93 4.74
N ALA A 229 -19.05 -9.93 5.39
CA ALA A 229 -17.71 -10.41 5.15
C ALA A 229 -17.73 -11.94 5.11
N ASP A 230 -16.97 -12.53 4.18
CA ASP A 230 -16.90 -13.98 4.01
C ASP A 230 -16.28 -14.69 5.21
N ILE A 231 -15.43 -13.98 5.96
CA ILE A 231 -14.71 -14.48 7.12
C ILE A 231 -14.66 -13.38 8.19
N TRP A 232 -15.07 -13.73 9.41
CA TRP A 232 -14.76 -12.97 10.62
C TRP A 232 -13.74 -13.76 11.44
N VAL A 233 -12.60 -13.14 11.76
CA VAL A 233 -11.50 -13.84 12.43
C VAL A 233 -10.75 -12.99 13.45
N ASN A 234 -10.36 -13.62 14.56
CA ASN A 234 -9.38 -13.08 15.49
C ASN A 234 -7.99 -13.65 15.18
N THR A 235 -7.10 -12.81 14.64
CA THR A 235 -5.72 -13.16 14.27
C THR A 235 -4.72 -13.04 15.43
N ILE A 236 -5.15 -12.50 16.57
CA ILE A 236 -4.32 -12.29 17.76
C ILE A 236 -5.05 -12.89 18.98
N PRO A 237 -5.28 -14.21 18.99
CA PRO A 237 -5.94 -14.87 20.11
C PRO A 237 -5.12 -14.72 21.40
N GLY A 238 -5.81 -14.51 22.52
CA GLY A 238 -5.16 -14.41 23.83
C GLY A 238 -4.31 -13.13 24.02
N GLN A 239 -4.65 -12.03 23.36
CA GLN A 239 -3.99 -10.74 23.60
C GLN A 239 -3.94 -10.41 25.10
N CYS A 240 -2.76 -10.05 25.60
CA CYS A 240 -2.55 -9.68 27.01
C CYS A 240 -2.65 -8.17 27.26
N THR A 241 -3.00 -7.40 26.23
CA THR A 241 -3.31 -5.97 26.32
C THR A 241 -4.79 -5.77 26.11
N GLU A 242 -5.37 -4.73 26.70
CA GLU A 242 -6.79 -4.41 26.52
C GLU A 242 -7.12 -4.07 25.07
N THR A 243 -6.21 -3.39 24.38
CA THR A 243 -6.32 -2.98 22.98
C THR A 243 -5.10 -3.43 22.18
N VAL A 244 -5.30 -3.60 20.88
CA VAL A 244 -4.25 -3.73 19.87
C VAL A 244 -4.47 -2.59 18.89
N ARG A 245 -3.44 -1.76 18.67
CA ARG A 245 -3.56 -0.61 17.76
C ARG A 245 -3.61 -1.08 16.31
N THR A 246 -4.18 -0.25 15.43
CA THR A 246 -4.32 -0.61 14.01
C THR A 246 -2.97 -0.93 13.36
N GLU A 247 -1.91 -0.16 13.62
CA GLU A 247 -0.57 -0.41 13.08
C GLU A 247 0.06 -1.73 13.58
N GLU A 248 -0.27 -2.14 14.81
CA GLU A 248 0.16 -3.42 15.39
C GLU A 248 -0.64 -4.58 14.77
N ALA A 249 -1.97 -4.41 14.67
CA ALA A 249 -2.89 -5.39 14.10
C ALA A 249 -2.58 -5.67 12.62
N VAL A 250 -2.27 -4.65 11.83
CA VAL A 250 -1.88 -4.79 10.42
C VAL A 250 -0.64 -5.65 10.31
N LEU A 251 0.42 -5.34 11.07
CA LEU A 251 1.67 -6.11 11.01
C LEU A 251 1.46 -7.56 11.44
N ALA A 252 0.82 -7.78 12.59
CA ALA A 252 0.58 -9.12 13.13
C ALA A 252 -0.30 -9.95 12.18
N THR A 253 -1.42 -9.40 11.72
CA THR A 253 -2.36 -10.10 10.84
C THR A 253 -1.72 -10.46 9.51
N LEU A 254 -1.03 -9.52 8.86
CA LEU A 254 -0.35 -9.81 7.59
C LEU A 254 0.71 -10.90 7.75
N SER A 255 1.40 -10.96 8.90
CA SER A 255 2.35 -12.05 9.17
C SER A 255 1.67 -13.43 9.27
N VAL A 256 0.49 -13.49 9.90
CA VAL A 256 -0.31 -14.72 10.01
C VAL A 256 -0.78 -15.17 8.64
N PHE A 257 -1.37 -14.26 7.84
CA PHE A 257 -1.85 -14.59 6.50
C PHE A 257 -0.71 -14.96 5.54
N ASN A 258 0.43 -14.28 5.63
CA ASN A 258 1.62 -14.65 4.88
C ASN A 258 2.12 -16.05 5.24
N MET A 259 2.03 -16.45 6.50
CA MET A 259 2.37 -17.82 6.88
C MET A 259 1.37 -18.82 6.26
N LEU A 260 0.07 -18.53 6.32
CA LEU A 260 -0.98 -19.43 5.81
C LEU A 260 -0.84 -19.69 4.31
N THR A 261 -0.58 -18.65 3.50
CA THR A 261 -0.48 -18.76 2.03
C THR A 261 0.85 -19.35 1.53
N GLN A 262 1.77 -19.70 2.44
CA GLN A 262 3.06 -20.32 2.13
C GLN A 262 3.18 -21.75 2.67
N ILE A 263 2.22 -22.22 3.47
CA ILE A 263 2.20 -23.60 3.94
C ILE A 263 1.63 -24.45 2.80
N ASP A 264 2.52 -24.98 1.96
CA ASP A 264 2.17 -26.07 1.05
C ASP A 264 1.63 -27.26 1.88
N GLU A 265 0.48 -27.81 1.48
CA GLU A 265 0.13 -29.16 1.93
C GLU A 265 1.17 -30.12 1.35
N LYS A 266 1.91 -30.79 2.23
CA LYS A 266 2.81 -31.90 1.87
C LYS A 266 2.04 -33.08 1.29
#